data_AF-A0ABD0R0M0-F1
#
_entry.id   AF-A0ABD0R0M0-F1
#
_cell.length_a   1.000
_cell.length_b   1.000
_cell.length_c   1.000
_cell.angle_alpha   90.00
_cell.angle_beta   90.00
_cell.angle_gamma   90.00
#
_symmetry.space_group_name_H-M   'P 1'
#
loop_
_entity.id
_entity.type
_entity.pdbx_description
1 polymer ?
#
loop_
_entity_poly.entity_id
_entity_poly.type
_entity_poly.pdbx_seq_one_letter_code
_entity_poly.pdbx_strand_id
1 'polypeptide(L)'
;GLLLRSLQLSDGGDYQCTSTEKNFKHTLVKLQLVVLSARTVNTIQTETPAPAAPPLHAEQYKDLLTILSQPEMGLINQYCQDYWQMGDDPAAHAHKKKDLKEVQKDLRKPRNRRHHQEQSSMAET
;
A
#
# COMPACT_ATOMS: atom_id res chain seq x y z
N GLY A 1 -5.56 13.67 17.50
CA GLY A 1 -4.15 13.23 17.58
C GLY A 1 -3.25 14.44 17.74
N LEU A 2 -2.00 14.23 18.14
CA LEU A 2 -0.98 15.29 18.23
C LEU A 2 -0.15 15.29 16.94
N LEU A 3 0.06 16.45 16.33
CA LEU A 3 0.91 16.63 15.14
C LEU A 3 1.92 17.74 15.38
N LEU A 4 3.21 17.42 15.28
CA LEU A 4 4.31 18.38 15.33
C LEU A 4 4.72 18.72 13.88
N ARG A 5 4.56 19.99 13.47
CA ARG A 5 4.87 20.42 12.08
C ARG A 5 6.37 20.52 11.80
N SER A 6 7.15 20.79 12.85
CA SER A 6 8.60 20.83 12.86
C SER A 6 9.05 20.31 14.22
N LEU A 7 10.25 19.73 14.27
CA LEU A 7 10.79 19.10 15.47
C LEU A 7 12.09 19.80 15.88
N GLN A 8 12.14 20.26 17.12
CA GLN A 8 13.29 20.88 17.76
C GLN A 8 13.75 20.03 18.95
N LEU A 9 15.02 20.16 19.37
CA LEU A 9 15.50 19.41 20.54
C LEU A 9 14.71 19.71 21.82
N SER A 10 14.16 20.93 21.93
CA SER A 10 13.31 21.35 23.04
C SER A 10 11.93 20.68 23.07
N ASP A 11 11.50 20.05 21.97
CA ASP A 11 10.26 19.28 21.94
C ASP A 11 10.44 17.90 22.61
N GLY A 12 11.66 17.52 22.98
CA GLY A 12 11.89 16.31 23.76
C GLY A 12 11.25 16.39 25.15
N GLY A 13 10.59 15.31 25.57
CA GLY A 13 9.95 15.26 26.90
C GLY A 13 8.84 14.24 27.01
N ASP A 14 8.13 14.28 28.15
CA ASP A 14 7.00 13.41 28.41
C ASP A 14 5.70 14.00 27.84
N TYR A 15 5.01 13.20 27.04
CA TYR A 15 3.71 13.52 26.49
C TYR A 15 2.64 12.61 27.10
N GLN A 16 1.55 13.21 27.54
CA GLN A 16 0.42 12.50 28.13
C GLN A 16 -0.88 12.88 27.41
N CYS A 17 -1.57 11.86 26.88
CA CYS A 17 -2.92 12.01 26.37
C CYS A 17 -3.90 11.64 27.48
N THR A 18 -4.77 12.57 27.87
CA THR A 18 -5.80 12.33 28.89
C THR A 18 -7.18 12.62 28.34
N SER A 19 -8.13 11.74 28.62
CA SER A 19 -9.56 11.98 28.36
C SER A 19 -10.25 12.40 29.65
N THR A 20 -11.23 13.30 29.55
CA THR A 20 -12.05 13.71 30.69
C THR A 20 -13.52 13.50 30.37
N GLU A 21 -14.23 12.72 31.20
CA GLU A 21 -15.67 12.53 31.12
C GLU A 21 -16.30 12.79 32.50
N LYS A 22 -17.26 13.72 32.61
CA LYS A 22 -17.97 14.02 33.87
C LYS A 22 -17.03 14.24 35.07
N ASN A 23 -15.93 14.98 34.86
CA ASN A 23 -14.86 15.24 35.84
C ASN A 23 -13.97 14.04 36.19
N PHE A 24 -14.18 12.88 35.57
CA PHE A 24 -13.24 11.77 35.64
C PHE A 24 -12.15 11.96 34.59
N LYS A 25 -10.91 12.18 35.03
CA LYS A 25 -9.74 12.29 34.16
C LYS A 25 -9.02 10.94 34.10
N HIS A 26 -8.88 10.40 32.89
CA HIS A 26 -8.18 9.13 32.65
C HIS A 26 -7.03 9.34 31.66
N THR A 27 -5.87 8.74 31.96
CA THR A 27 -4.73 8.75 31.03
C THR A 27 -4.94 7.67 29.99
N LEU A 28 -5.00 8.07 28.72
CA LEU A 28 -5.10 7.13 27.60
C LEU A 28 -3.72 6.62 27.18
N VAL A 29 -2.74 7.53 27.07
CA VAL A 29 -1.39 7.23 26.59
C VAL A 29 -0.39 8.09 27.36
N LYS A 30 0.76 7.51 27.71
CA LYS A 30 1.95 8.22 28.16
C LYS A 30 3.13 7.75 27.30
N LEU A 31 3.88 8.69 26.76
CA LEU A 31 5.05 8.41 25.92
C LEU A 31 6.15 9.44 26.17
N GLN A 32 7.39 9.04 25.96
CA GLN A 32 8.56 9.90 26.07
C GLN A 32 9.10 10.15 24.66
N LEU A 33 9.11 11.42 24.24
CA LEU A 33 9.69 11.83 22.97
C LEU A 33 11.16 12.20 23.19
N VAL A 34 12.06 11.51 22.51
CA VAL A 34 13.49 11.84 22.49
C VAL A 34 13.83 12.36 21.09
N VAL A 35 14.29 13.61 21.00
CA VAL A 35 14.68 14.24 19.74
C VAL A 35 16.20 14.19 19.62
N LEU A 36 16.69 13.51 18.59
CA LEU A 36 18.13 13.38 18.33
C LEU A 36 18.62 14.50 17.42
N SER A 37 19.82 15.00 17.69
CA SER A 37 20.49 15.94 16.78
C SER A 37 20.99 15.21 15.53
N ALA A 38 21.12 15.91 14.42
CA ALA A 38 21.69 15.35 13.19
C ALA A 38 23.10 14.76 13.41
N ARG A 39 23.90 15.37 14.29
CA ARG A 39 25.23 14.86 14.65
C ARG A 39 25.14 13.50 15.34
N THR A 40 24.19 13.36 16.27
CA THR A 40 23.93 12.11 17.00
C THR A 40 23.44 11.00 16.08
N VAL A 41 22.56 11.33 15.13
CA VAL A 41 22.08 10.36 14.13
C VAL A 41 23.24 9.85 13.27
N ASN A 42 24.11 10.74 12.81
CA ASN A 42 25.28 10.36 12.02
C ASN A 42 26.22 9.43 12.78
N THR A 43 26.48 9.70 14.08
CA THR A 43 27.33 8.84 14.90
C THR A 43 26.73 7.45 15.11
N ILE A 44 25.41 7.35 15.33
CA ILE A 44 24.72 6.06 15.48
C ILE A 44 24.75 5.27 14.16
N GLN A 45 24.60 5.96 13.02
CA GLN A 45 24.67 5.34 11.71
C GLN A 45 26.07 4.82 11.38
N THR A 46 27.14 5.50 11.83
CA THR A 46 28.51 5.03 11.66
C THR A 46 28.93 3.96 12.67
N GLU A 47 28.37 3.99 13.88
CA GLU A 47 28.64 3.00 14.95
C GLU A 47 27.77 1.74 14.82
N THR A 48 26.74 1.76 13.99
CA THR A 48 26.07 0.51 13.58
C THR A 48 27.05 -0.19 12.64
N PRO A 49 27.76 -1.25 13.07
CA PRO A 49 28.46 -2.07 12.10
C PRO A 49 27.34 -2.58 11.19
N ALA A 50 27.43 -2.32 9.89
CA ALA A 50 26.66 -3.11 8.95
C ALA A 50 26.81 -4.57 9.43
N PRO A 51 25.70 -5.33 9.64
CA PRO A 51 25.84 -6.73 10.01
C PRO A 51 26.80 -7.28 8.97
N ALA A 52 27.99 -7.68 9.42
CA ALA A 52 28.98 -8.28 8.55
C ALA A 52 28.21 -9.37 7.84
N ALA A 53 27.95 -9.18 6.54
CA ALA A 53 27.11 -10.09 5.79
C ALA A 53 27.72 -11.47 6.07
N PRO A 54 26.96 -12.43 6.65
CA PRO A 54 27.50 -13.77 6.78
C PRO A 54 27.98 -14.15 5.39
N PRO A 55 29.18 -14.75 5.25
CA PRO A 55 29.73 -15.03 3.93
C PRO A 55 28.66 -15.74 3.11
N LEU A 56 28.11 -15.04 2.11
CA LEU A 56 27.01 -15.57 1.33
C LEU A 56 27.59 -16.73 0.54
N HIS A 57 27.28 -17.94 0.98
CA HIS A 57 27.64 -19.15 0.27
C HIS A 57 26.99 -19.05 -1.12
N ALA A 58 27.78 -19.19 -2.18
CA ALA A 58 27.33 -19.04 -3.57
C ALA A 58 26.11 -19.94 -3.93
N GLU A 59 25.88 -21.00 -3.15
CA GLU A 59 24.73 -21.89 -3.24
C GLU A 59 23.41 -21.24 -2.79
N GLN A 60 23.44 -20.32 -1.81
CA GLN A 60 22.24 -19.64 -1.30
C GLN A 60 21.73 -18.56 -2.28
N TYR A 61 22.62 -18.04 -3.13
CA TYR A 61 22.27 -17.09 -4.19
C TYR A 61 21.52 -17.78 -5.35
N LYS A 62 21.77 -19.08 -5.60
CA LYS A 62 21.07 -19.83 -6.65
C LYS A 62 19.58 -19.99 -6.34
N ASP A 63 19.22 -20.22 -5.09
CA ASP A 63 17.82 -20.40 -4.69
C ASP A 63 17.04 -19.08 -4.85
N LEU A 64 17.65 -17.96 -4.43
CA LEU A 64 17.15 -16.61 -4.68
C LEU A 64 16.97 -16.32 -6.18
N LEU A 65 17.99 -16.59 -6.99
CA LEU A 65 17.89 -16.41 -8.45
C LEU A 65 16.81 -17.30 -9.06
N THR A 66 16.65 -18.52 -8.56
CA THR A 66 15.63 -19.45 -9.04
C THR A 66 14.23 -18.90 -8.77
N ILE A 67 13.97 -18.38 -7.56
CA ILE A 67 12.71 -17.74 -7.19
C ILE A 67 12.44 -16.50 -8.07
N LEU A 68 13.46 -15.66 -8.30
CA LEU A 68 13.34 -14.45 -9.13
C LEU A 68 13.18 -14.74 -10.62
N SER A 69 13.62 -15.91 -11.08
CA SER A 69 13.53 -16.35 -12.48
C SER A 69 12.18 -16.97 -12.85
N GLN A 70 11.26 -17.13 -11.90
CA GLN A 70 9.96 -17.73 -12.17
C GLN A 70 9.13 -16.85 -13.10
N PRO A 71 8.39 -17.43 -14.08
CA PRO A 71 7.62 -16.66 -15.06
C PRO A 71 6.53 -15.80 -14.41
N GLU A 72 6.02 -16.21 -13.25
CA GLU A 72 5.04 -15.44 -12.46
C GLU A 72 5.64 -14.15 -11.88
N MET A 73 6.96 -14.11 -11.67
CA MET A 73 7.67 -12.92 -11.20
C MET A 73 7.66 -11.79 -12.24
N GLY A 74 7.64 -12.13 -13.53
CA GLY A 74 7.53 -11.15 -14.61
C GLY A 74 6.20 -10.38 -14.58
N LEU A 75 5.10 -11.08 -14.32
CA LEU A 75 3.77 -10.48 -14.18
C LEU A 75 3.65 -9.61 -12.93
N ILE A 76 4.22 -10.05 -11.81
CA ILE A 76 4.27 -9.27 -10.56
C ILE A 76 5.10 -8.01 -10.77
N ASN A 77 6.26 -8.12 -11.40
CA ASN A 77 7.12 -6.98 -11.66
C ASN A 77 6.45 -5.97 -12.60
N GLN A 78 5.76 -6.44 -13.65
CA GLN A 78 4.96 -5.59 -14.54
C GLN A 78 3.83 -4.88 -13.76
N TYR A 79 3.08 -5.61 -12.94
CA TYR A 79 2.01 -5.02 -12.13
C TYR A 79 2.53 -3.95 -11.17
N CYS A 80 3.62 -4.23 -10.46
CA CYS A 80 4.29 -3.25 -9.62
C CYS A 80 4.70 -2.03 -10.45
N GLN A 81 5.37 -2.24 -11.58
CA GLN A 81 5.86 -1.16 -12.44
C GLN A 81 4.72 -0.28 -13.00
N ASP A 82 3.59 -0.87 -13.37
CA ASP A 82 2.39 -0.16 -13.80
C ASP A 82 1.76 0.62 -12.63
N TYR A 83 1.72 0.05 -11.42
CA TYR A 83 1.19 0.70 -10.23
C TYR A 83 2.04 1.91 -9.82
N TRP A 84 3.37 1.76 -9.82
CA TRP A 84 4.31 2.85 -9.50
C TRP A 84 4.23 3.97 -10.54
N GLN A 85 4.13 3.67 -11.84
CA GLN A 85 3.97 4.68 -12.89
C GLN A 85 2.60 5.38 -12.86
N MET A 86 1.54 4.70 -12.42
CA MET A 86 0.22 5.33 -12.22
C MET A 86 0.16 6.26 -11.00
N GLY A 87 1.09 6.15 -10.05
CA GLY A 87 1.15 6.98 -8.85
C GLY A 87 1.86 8.33 -9.04
N ASP A 88 2.70 8.46 -10.07
CA ASP A 88 3.58 9.63 -10.24
C ASP A 88 3.03 10.67 -11.25
N ASP A 89 2.10 10.29 -12.13
CA ASP A 89 1.69 11.14 -13.26
C ASP A 89 0.24 11.64 -13.18
N PRO A 90 -0.03 12.85 -12.64
CA PRO A 90 -1.38 13.41 -12.55
C PRO A 90 -2.02 13.69 -13.94
N ALA A 91 -1.24 13.64 -15.03
CA ALA A 91 -1.72 13.82 -16.40
C ALA A 91 -2.29 12.55 -17.06
N ALA A 92 -1.90 11.34 -16.61
CA ALA A 92 -2.35 10.07 -17.21
C ALA A 92 -3.84 9.75 -16.92
N HIS A 93 -4.42 10.35 -15.88
CA HIS A 93 -5.83 10.17 -15.52
C HIS A 93 -6.83 10.85 -16.46
N ALA A 94 -6.39 11.74 -17.35
CA ALA A 94 -7.27 12.41 -18.31
C ALA A 94 -7.55 11.54 -19.56
N HIS A 95 -6.56 10.74 -20.00
CA HIS A 95 -6.66 9.99 -21.25
C HIS A 95 -7.42 8.68 -21.11
N LYS A 96 -7.30 7.93 -19.99
CA LYS A 96 -8.04 6.67 -19.79
C LYS A 96 -9.53 6.84 -19.45
N LYS A 97 -9.99 8.02 -19.04
CA LYS A 97 -11.44 8.28 -18.79
C LYS A 97 -12.26 8.32 -20.10
N LYS A 98 -11.63 8.61 -21.24
CA LYS A 98 -12.30 8.58 -22.55
C LYS A 98 -12.45 7.15 -23.08
N ASP A 99 -11.39 6.34 -23.01
CA ASP A 99 -11.42 4.93 -23.43
C ASP A 99 -12.41 4.07 -22.64
N LEU A 100 -12.48 4.24 -21.31
CA LEU A 100 -13.42 3.47 -20.49
C LEU A 100 -14.89 3.79 -20.80
N LYS A 101 -15.19 5.02 -21.24
CA LYS A 101 -16.54 5.44 -21.68
C LYS A 101 -16.93 4.85 -23.03
N GLU A 102 -15.97 4.60 -23.92
CA GLU A 102 -16.21 3.98 -25.23
C GLU A 102 -16.49 2.48 -25.07
N VAL A 103 -15.68 1.79 -24.26
CA VAL A 103 -15.88 0.36 -23.94
C VAL A 103 -17.21 0.10 -23.22
N GLN A 104 -17.65 1.00 -22.32
CA GLN A 104 -18.96 0.87 -21.65
C GLN A 104 -20.17 1.07 -22.59
N LYS A 105 -20.04 1.88 -23.65
CA LYS A 105 -21.12 2.02 -24.65
C LYS A 105 -21.27 0.75 -25.48
N ASP A 106 -20.18 0.06 -25.79
CA ASP A 106 -20.23 -1.19 -26.55
C ASP A 106 -20.88 -2.34 -25.78
N LEU A 107 -20.73 -2.37 -24.45
CA LEU A 107 -21.41 -3.34 -23.56
C LEU A 107 -22.92 -3.09 -23.38
N ARG A 108 -23.43 -1.89 -23.72
CA ARG A 108 -24.85 -1.52 -23.62
C ARG A 108 -25.65 -1.74 -24.90
N LYS A 109 -25.09 -2.42 -25.90
CA LYS A 109 -25.89 -2.90 -27.04
C LYS A 109 -26.78 -4.06 -26.55
N PRO A 110 -28.11 -3.94 -26.61
CA PRO A 110 -29.01 -4.98 -26.13
C PRO A 110 -28.77 -6.24 -26.97
N ARG A 111 -28.24 -7.29 -26.34
CA ARG A 111 -28.08 -8.59 -26.98
C ARG A 111 -29.47 -9.05 -27.44
N ASN A 112 -29.59 -9.16 -28.75
CA ASN A 112 -30.78 -9.57 -29.49
C ASN A 112 -31.35 -10.87 -28.88
N ARG A 113 -32.50 -10.75 -28.20
CA ARG A 113 -33.18 -11.83 -27.47
C ARG A 113 -33.82 -12.78 -28.47
N ARG A 114 -33.07 -13.79 -28.92
CA ARG A 114 -33.62 -14.89 -29.72
C ARG A 114 -34.53 -15.71 -28.80
N HIS A 115 -35.84 -15.58 -29.01
CA HIS A 115 -36.86 -16.40 -28.37
C HIS A 115 -36.81 -17.80 -29.01
N HIS A 116 -36.52 -18.84 -28.23
CA HIS A 116 -36.88 -20.22 -28.61
C HIS A 116 -38.12 -20.59 -27.82
N GLN A 117 -39.17 -20.94 -28.55
CA GLN A 117 -40.47 -21.32 -28.03
C GLN A 117 -40.74 -22.77 -28.41
N GLU A 118 -40.79 -23.64 -27.43
CA GLU A 118 -41.49 -24.94 -27.46
C GLU A 118 -42.10 -25.08 -26.04
N GLN A 119 -43.41 -24.90 -25.85
CA GLN A 119 -44.47 -25.94 -25.95
C GLN A 119 -44.03 -27.24 -25.25
N SER A 120 -44.73 -27.86 -24.30
CA SER A 120 -46.12 -27.82 -23.83
C SER A 120 -46.22 -28.71 -22.58
N SER A 121 -47.11 -28.38 -21.65
CA SER A 121 -48.16 -29.26 -21.07
C SER A 121 -48.26 -29.23 -19.54
N MET A 122 -49.42 -28.72 -19.08
CA MET A 122 -50.35 -29.27 -18.07
C MET A 122 -49.82 -29.51 -16.64
N ALA A 123 -50.52 -29.27 -15.52
CA ALA A 123 -51.83 -28.73 -15.15
C ALA A 123 -51.68 -28.35 -13.65
N GLU A 124 -52.11 -27.17 -13.21
CA GLU A 124 -53.32 -26.92 -12.40
C GLU A 124 -53.47 -27.70 -11.08
N THR A 125 -53.64 -26.88 -10.02
CA THR A 125 -54.34 -27.08 -8.73
C THR A 125 -53.63 -27.80 -7.59
#